data_AF-A0A371QU51-F1
#
_entry.id   AF-A0A371QU51-F1
#
_cell.length_a   1.000
_cell.length_b   1.000
_cell.length_c   1.000
_cell.angle_alpha   90.00
_cell.angle_beta   90.00
_cell.angle_gamma   90.00
#
_symmetry.space_group_name_H-M   'P 1'
#
loop_
_entity.id
_entity.type
_entity.pdbx_description
1 polymer ?
#
loop_
_entity_poly.entity_id
_entity_poly.type
_entity_poly.pdbx_seq_one_letter_code
_entity_poly.pdbx_strand_id
1 'polypeptide(L)'
;MEVGVKRPLTVDEYAKEGMEMLKYYESGPWPSHVAELKKSKYPIEAYAAGLAARKTMWAAGSAKIRYVYTGFIARRTRDGKIAELHFRVWQPSGYLYSTEKLRKLVDFADKYGLGLIELAGQQGQMIISVRPEVADEAVDYLRNVVGTDIGATGDTIRELAACVGPALCEFALYNTLEARDKFLTHPKIYEWMSNQLFPFKFKAKFSGCPFDCTRAVHRADF
;
A
#
# COMPACT_ATOMS: atom_id res chain seq x y z
N MET A 1 25.77 -6.44 -35.69
CA MET A 1 24.43 -6.60 -35.11
C MET A 1 23.83 -5.22 -34.98
N GLU A 2 22.95 -4.84 -35.89
CA GLU A 2 22.21 -3.58 -35.75
C GLU A 2 21.40 -3.63 -34.46
N VAL A 3 21.69 -2.73 -33.54
CA VAL A 3 20.85 -2.50 -32.37
C VAL A 3 19.61 -1.81 -32.91
N GLY A 4 18.62 -2.59 -33.36
CA GLY A 4 17.37 -2.07 -33.88
C GLY A 4 16.81 -0.99 -32.95
N VAL A 5 16.40 0.14 -33.51
CA VAL A 5 15.96 1.32 -32.76
C VAL A 5 14.82 0.89 -31.84
N LYS A 6 15.12 0.74 -30.54
CA LYS A 6 14.12 0.36 -29.54
C LYS A 6 13.21 1.57 -29.32
N ARG A 7 11.92 1.38 -29.58
CA ARG A 7 10.85 2.33 -29.20
C ARG A 7 11.10 2.86 -27.77
N PRO A 8 11.03 4.18 -27.54
CA PRO A 8 11.33 4.76 -26.22
C PRO A 8 10.32 4.27 -25.19
N LEU A 9 10.78 3.93 -23.97
CA LEU A 9 9.90 3.47 -22.88
C LEU A 9 9.23 4.64 -22.17
N THR A 10 8.28 5.27 -22.87
CA THR A 10 7.46 6.38 -22.37
C THR A 10 5.98 5.97 -22.34
N VAL A 11 5.17 6.69 -21.56
CA VAL A 11 3.73 6.41 -21.48
C VAL A 11 3.07 6.67 -22.84
N ASP A 12 3.33 7.82 -23.44
CA ASP A 12 2.70 8.26 -24.70
C ASP A 12 2.90 7.27 -25.86
N GLU A 13 4.06 6.61 -25.90
CA GLU A 13 4.43 5.69 -26.97
C GLU A 13 3.56 4.42 -26.98
N TYR A 14 3.14 3.95 -25.81
CA TYR A 14 2.46 2.65 -25.68
C TYR A 14 1.03 2.75 -25.13
N ALA A 15 0.61 3.90 -24.63
CA ALA A 15 -0.68 4.06 -23.97
C ALA A 15 -1.85 3.62 -24.86
N LYS A 16 -1.88 4.03 -26.13
CA LYS A 16 -2.98 3.69 -27.05
C LYS A 16 -3.14 2.18 -27.24
N GLU A 17 -2.04 1.48 -27.52
CA GLU A 17 -2.02 0.01 -27.68
C GLU A 17 -2.45 -0.67 -26.38
N GLY A 18 -1.91 -0.23 -25.25
CA GLY A 18 -2.26 -0.75 -23.94
C GLY A 18 -3.73 -0.57 -23.59
N MET A 19 -4.32 0.59 -23.89
CA MET A 19 -5.71 0.90 -23.58
C MET A 19 -6.67 0.00 -24.36
N GLU A 20 -6.31 -0.39 -25.59
CA GLU A 20 -7.05 -1.41 -26.33
C GLU A 20 -6.95 -2.79 -25.67
N MET A 21 -5.76 -3.18 -25.20
CA MET A 21 -5.58 -4.44 -24.46
C MET A 21 -6.40 -4.47 -23.17
N LEU A 22 -6.53 -3.33 -22.47
CA LEU A 22 -7.27 -3.23 -21.21
C LEU A 22 -8.75 -3.60 -21.36
N LYS A 23 -9.37 -3.42 -22.54
CA LYS A 23 -10.77 -3.81 -22.77
C LYS A 23 -11.03 -5.29 -22.50
N TYR A 24 -10.05 -6.16 -22.78
CA TYR A 24 -10.16 -7.58 -22.47
C TYR A 24 -10.26 -7.82 -20.95
N TYR A 25 -9.47 -7.10 -20.16
CA TYR A 25 -9.40 -7.25 -18.70
C TYR A 25 -10.58 -6.61 -17.96
N GLU A 26 -11.44 -5.87 -18.65
CA GLU A 26 -12.73 -5.38 -18.13
C GLU A 26 -13.85 -6.40 -18.28
N SER A 27 -13.66 -7.39 -19.15
CA SER A 27 -14.67 -8.41 -19.42
C SER A 27 -14.58 -9.58 -18.44
N GLY A 28 -15.63 -10.39 -18.42
CA GLY A 28 -15.68 -11.62 -17.61
C GLY A 28 -16.37 -11.43 -16.25
N PRO A 29 -16.51 -12.53 -15.49
CA PRO A 29 -17.31 -12.54 -14.27
C PRO A 29 -16.54 -12.06 -13.02
N TRP A 30 -15.21 -12.01 -13.05
CA TRP A 30 -14.41 -11.57 -11.90
C TRP A 30 -14.39 -10.04 -11.81
N PRO A 31 -14.51 -9.44 -10.60
CA PRO A 31 -14.44 -8.00 -10.43
C PRO A 31 -13.16 -7.42 -11.04
N SER A 32 -13.32 -6.59 -12.08
CA SER A 32 -12.20 -6.06 -12.84
C SER A 32 -11.51 -4.93 -12.09
N HIS A 33 -10.22 -5.10 -11.80
CA HIS A 33 -9.40 -3.99 -11.30
C HIS A 33 -9.29 -2.87 -12.34
N VAL A 34 -9.33 -3.17 -13.64
CA VAL A 34 -9.31 -2.14 -14.70
C VAL A 34 -10.54 -1.25 -14.62
N ALA A 35 -11.72 -1.85 -14.40
CA ALA A 35 -12.96 -1.08 -14.22
C ALA A 35 -12.87 -0.15 -13.00
N GLU A 36 -12.28 -0.60 -11.89
CA GLU A 36 -12.06 0.24 -10.71
C GLU A 36 -11.01 1.34 -10.96
N LEU A 37 -9.91 1.03 -11.66
CA LEU A 37 -8.91 2.04 -12.05
C LEU A 37 -9.52 3.15 -12.90
N LYS A 38 -10.42 2.84 -13.85
CA LYS A 38 -11.10 3.84 -14.68
C LYS A 38 -12.07 4.75 -13.92
N LYS A 39 -12.64 4.28 -12.81
CA LYS A 39 -13.50 5.11 -11.93
C LYS A 39 -12.67 6.06 -11.06
N SER A 40 -11.40 5.75 -10.86
CA SER A 40 -10.47 6.51 -10.02
C SER A 40 -9.77 7.64 -10.79
N LYS A 41 -8.90 8.39 -10.10
CA LYS A 41 -8.03 9.42 -10.69
C LYS A 41 -6.65 8.86 -11.07
N TYR A 42 -6.49 7.54 -11.06
CA TYR A 42 -5.22 6.89 -11.35
C TYR A 42 -4.83 7.07 -12.83
N PRO A 43 -3.54 7.33 -13.13
CA PRO A 43 -3.02 7.43 -14.49
C PRO A 43 -2.99 6.05 -15.17
N ILE A 44 -4.15 5.55 -15.57
CA ILE A 44 -4.33 4.22 -16.13
C ILE A 44 -3.53 4.03 -17.42
N GLU A 45 -3.24 5.10 -18.14
CA GLU A 45 -2.39 5.12 -19.34
C GLU A 45 -0.98 4.62 -19.04
N ALA A 46 -0.43 4.92 -17.86
CA ALA A 46 0.89 4.43 -17.45
C ALA A 46 0.88 2.91 -17.21
N TYR A 47 -0.22 2.38 -16.66
CA TYR A 47 -0.43 0.94 -16.50
C TYR A 47 -0.63 0.25 -17.85
N ALA A 48 -1.49 0.81 -18.70
CA ALA A 48 -1.75 0.35 -20.05
C ALA A 48 -0.48 0.30 -20.91
N ALA A 49 0.29 1.39 -20.90
CA ALA A 49 1.56 1.49 -21.60
C ALA A 49 2.55 0.41 -21.14
N GLY A 50 2.61 0.13 -19.83
CA GLY A 50 3.47 -0.92 -19.30
C GLY A 50 3.06 -2.34 -19.72
N LEU A 51 1.75 -2.58 -19.85
CA LEU A 51 1.19 -3.83 -20.38
C LEU A 51 1.61 -4.04 -21.84
N ALA A 52 1.42 -3.04 -22.70
CA ALA A 52 1.80 -3.11 -24.11
C ALA A 52 3.33 -3.24 -24.29
N ALA A 53 4.11 -2.46 -23.54
CA ALA A 53 5.57 -2.54 -23.58
C ALA A 53 6.16 -3.79 -22.92
N ARG A 54 5.33 -4.57 -22.19
CA ARG A 54 5.73 -5.71 -21.34
C ARG A 54 6.85 -5.33 -20.35
N LYS A 55 6.85 -4.08 -19.90
CA LYS A 55 7.86 -3.48 -19.02
C LYS A 55 7.21 -2.43 -18.13
N THR A 56 7.68 -2.29 -16.90
CA THR A 56 7.18 -1.24 -16.01
C THR A 56 7.48 0.15 -16.58
N MET A 57 6.44 0.99 -16.67
CA MET A 57 6.59 2.42 -16.95
C MET A 57 6.99 3.22 -15.71
N TRP A 58 6.99 2.59 -14.53
CA TRP A 58 7.41 3.20 -13.28
C TRP A 58 8.91 3.00 -13.03
N ALA A 59 9.54 4.06 -12.56
CA ALA A 59 10.88 4.10 -12.00
C ALA A 59 10.81 4.48 -10.52
N ALA A 60 11.90 4.20 -9.79
CA ALA A 60 12.05 4.65 -8.42
C ALA A 60 11.99 6.19 -8.35
N GLY A 61 11.29 6.69 -7.34
CA GLY A 61 11.29 8.10 -6.98
C GLY A 61 11.85 8.32 -5.58
N SER A 62 11.96 9.58 -5.19
CA SER A 62 12.21 10.01 -3.81
C SER A 62 11.27 11.16 -3.48
N ALA A 63 10.90 11.27 -2.21
CA ALA A 63 10.11 12.37 -1.69
C ALA A 63 10.49 12.62 -0.23
N LYS A 64 10.19 13.83 0.25
CA LYS A 64 10.33 14.22 1.65
C LYS A 64 8.97 14.69 2.14
N ILE A 65 8.59 14.20 3.31
CA ILE A 65 7.38 14.58 4.02
C ILE A 65 7.83 15.04 5.40
N ARG A 66 7.28 16.15 5.88
CA ARG A 66 7.66 16.78 7.13
C ARG A 66 7.42 15.82 8.31
N TYR A 67 8.48 15.59 9.10
CA TYR A 67 8.47 14.70 10.28
C TYR A 67 8.04 13.24 10.00
N VAL A 68 8.19 12.78 8.77
CA VAL A 68 7.91 11.39 8.38
C VAL A 68 9.14 10.79 7.73
N TYR A 69 9.70 9.77 8.38
CA TYR A 69 10.95 9.12 7.97
C TYR A 69 10.73 7.76 7.28
N THR A 70 9.49 7.28 7.27
CA THR A 70 9.10 5.94 6.85
C THR A 70 7.60 5.91 6.50
N GLY A 71 7.14 4.84 5.88
CA GLY A 71 5.71 4.62 5.65
C GLY A 71 5.20 5.02 4.27
N PHE A 72 6.04 5.59 3.42
CA PHE A 72 5.70 5.83 2.02
C PHE A 72 6.73 5.25 1.05
N ILE A 73 6.32 5.05 -0.20
CA ILE A 73 7.19 4.73 -1.32
C ILE A 73 6.90 5.72 -2.44
N ALA A 74 7.93 6.44 -2.88
CA ALA A 74 7.81 7.35 -4.01
C ALA A 74 8.06 6.60 -5.32
N ARG A 75 7.20 6.83 -6.32
CA ARG A 75 7.42 6.35 -7.68
C ARG A 75 7.08 7.45 -8.68
N ARG A 76 7.75 7.39 -9.83
CA ARG A 76 7.50 8.27 -10.96
C ARG A 76 7.53 7.50 -12.26
N THR A 77 6.85 7.96 -13.29
CA THR A 77 7.00 7.36 -14.62
C THR A 77 8.43 7.55 -15.13
N ARG A 78 8.87 6.69 -16.04
CA ARG A 78 10.22 6.72 -16.63
C ARG A 78 10.53 8.02 -17.37
N ASP A 79 9.49 8.65 -17.93
CA ASP A 79 9.56 9.99 -18.55
C ASP A 79 9.44 11.14 -17.53
N GLY A 80 9.19 10.83 -16.24
CA GLY A 80 9.09 11.79 -15.15
C GLY A 80 7.81 12.64 -15.13
N LYS A 81 6.85 12.40 -16.03
CA LYS A 81 5.64 13.22 -16.15
C LYS A 81 4.65 13.01 -15.01
N ILE A 82 4.63 11.81 -14.43
CA ILE A 82 3.67 11.44 -13.40
C ILE A 82 4.43 10.94 -12.18
N ALA A 83 4.05 11.41 -11.00
CA ALA A 83 4.61 10.99 -9.73
C ALA A 83 3.50 10.74 -8.71
N GLU A 84 3.71 9.75 -7.85
CA GLU A 84 2.80 9.46 -6.74
C GLU A 84 3.55 8.87 -5.55
N LEU A 85 2.95 9.01 -4.38
CA LEU A 85 3.42 8.43 -3.13
C LEU A 85 2.48 7.33 -2.69
N HIS A 86 3.02 6.15 -2.42
CA HIS A 86 2.26 5.04 -1.84
C HIS A 86 2.33 5.13 -0.33
N PHE A 87 1.32 5.73 0.28
CA PHE A 87 1.20 5.76 1.73
C PHE A 87 0.77 4.38 2.21
N ARG A 88 1.57 3.81 3.12
CA ARG A 88 1.28 2.54 3.77
C ARG A 88 0.55 2.81 5.07
N VAL A 89 -0.75 2.96 5.06
CA VAL A 89 -1.53 3.38 6.24
C VAL A 89 -1.70 2.22 7.22
N TRP A 90 -1.55 2.50 8.51
CA TRP A 90 -1.77 1.55 9.61
C TRP A 90 -3.19 1.00 9.61
N GLN A 91 -3.29 -0.30 9.89
CA GLN A 91 -4.57 -1.01 9.90
C GLN A 91 -4.91 -1.50 11.31
N PRO A 92 -6.21 -1.58 11.66
CA PRO A 92 -6.65 -2.20 12.90
C PRO A 92 -6.35 -3.70 12.91
N SER A 93 -6.14 -4.25 14.11
CA SER A 93 -5.97 -5.69 14.32
C SER A 93 -7.09 -6.51 13.69
N GLY A 94 -6.72 -7.62 13.04
CA GLY A 94 -7.68 -8.53 12.40
C GLY A 94 -8.42 -7.93 11.20
N TYR A 95 -8.02 -6.76 10.70
CA TYR A 95 -8.68 -6.05 9.60
C TYR A 95 -10.16 -5.74 9.87
N LEU A 96 -10.51 -5.48 11.13
CA LEU A 96 -11.86 -5.14 11.56
C LEU A 96 -12.07 -3.63 11.49
N TYR A 97 -13.00 -3.19 10.65
CA TYR A 97 -13.30 -1.77 10.44
C TYR A 97 -14.75 -1.43 10.77
N SER A 98 -14.97 -0.26 11.36
CA SER A 98 -16.29 0.36 11.33
C SER A 98 -16.53 1.03 9.97
N THR A 99 -17.79 1.11 9.54
CA THR A 99 -18.14 1.85 8.31
C THR A 99 -17.77 3.33 8.40
N GLU A 100 -17.77 3.91 9.61
CA GLU A 100 -17.34 5.28 9.83
C GLU A 100 -15.86 5.46 9.48
N LYS A 101 -14.98 4.56 9.97
CA LYS A 101 -13.55 4.60 9.66
C LYS A 101 -13.30 4.43 8.16
N LEU A 102 -14.01 3.50 7.51
CA LEU A 102 -13.90 3.28 6.08
C LEU A 102 -14.32 4.51 5.27
N ARG A 103 -15.42 5.18 5.63
CA ARG A 103 -15.84 6.43 4.96
C ARG A 103 -14.77 7.52 5.07
N LYS A 104 -14.19 7.71 6.26
CA LYS A 104 -13.08 8.67 6.44
C LYS A 104 -11.85 8.33 5.58
N LEU A 105 -11.54 7.04 5.40
CA LEU A 105 -10.45 6.60 4.52
C LEU A 105 -10.75 6.82 3.03
N VAL A 106 -12.01 6.62 2.61
CA VAL A 106 -12.48 6.94 1.25
C VAL A 106 -12.38 8.45 1.00
N ASP A 107 -12.90 9.28 1.91
CA ASP A 107 -12.81 10.74 1.82
C ASP A 107 -11.34 11.21 1.73
N PHE A 108 -10.45 10.57 2.50
CA PHE A 108 -9.01 10.82 2.42
C PHE A 108 -8.42 10.47 1.04
N ALA A 109 -8.73 9.27 0.52
CA ALA A 109 -8.24 8.80 -0.78
C ALA A 109 -8.75 9.66 -1.94
N ASP A 110 -9.97 10.19 -1.85
CA ASP A 110 -10.53 11.08 -2.85
C ASP A 110 -9.93 12.49 -2.80
N LYS A 111 -9.74 13.02 -1.59
CA LYS A 111 -9.25 14.39 -1.37
C LYS A 111 -7.76 14.52 -1.64
N TYR A 112 -6.94 13.66 -1.05
CA TYR A 112 -5.48 13.74 -1.11
C TYR A 112 -4.87 12.74 -2.08
N GLY A 113 -5.61 11.68 -2.40
CA GLY A 113 -5.12 10.58 -3.21
C GLY A 113 -5.62 10.55 -4.65
N LEU A 114 -5.47 9.38 -5.25
CA LEU A 114 -5.92 9.07 -6.60
C LEU A 114 -7.29 8.38 -6.63
N GLY A 115 -8.06 8.42 -5.54
CA GLY A 115 -9.34 7.69 -5.43
C GLY A 115 -9.15 6.16 -5.46
N LEU A 116 -7.98 5.67 -5.04
CA LEU A 116 -7.64 4.25 -4.98
C LEU A 116 -7.19 3.86 -3.59
N ILE A 117 -7.72 2.73 -3.13
CA ILE A 117 -7.33 2.09 -1.88
C ILE A 117 -7.05 0.62 -2.18
N GLU A 118 -5.84 0.18 -1.89
CA GLU A 118 -5.50 -1.24 -1.88
C GLU A 118 -5.69 -1.77 -0.46
N LEU A 119 -6.70 -2.63 -0.28
CA LEU A 119 -7.03 -3.23 1.01
C LEU A 119 -6.15 -4.47 1.27
N ALA A 120 -5.43 -4.44 2.40
CA ALA A 120 -4.57 -5.51 2.91
C ALA A 120 -3.41 -5.89 1.97
N GLY A 121 -2.41 -5.02 1.91
CA GLY A 121 -1.13 -5.31 1.27
C GLY A 121 -0.41 -6.50 1.90
N GLN A 122 0.62 -7.00 1.22
CA GLN A 122 1.30 -8.25 1.58
C GLN A 122 1.98 -8.25 2.98
N GLN A 123 2.08 -7.12 3.69
CA GLN A 123 2.59 -7.08 5.06
C GLN A 123 1.50 -6.71 6.08
N GLY A 124 0.26 -6.45 5.63
CA GLY A 124 -0.88 -6.11 6.47
C GLY A 124 -1.22 -4.62 6.53
N GLN A 125 -0.59 -3.78 5.70
CA GLN A 125 -0.90 -2.36 5.59
C GLN A 125 -1.95 -2.08 4.52
N MET A 126 -2.66 -0.95 4.64
CA MET A 126 -3.42 -0.38 3.53
C MET A 126 -2.44 0.37 2.62
N ILE A 127 -2.66 0.38 1.31
CA ILE A 127 -1.92 1.29 0.43
C ILE A 127 -2.89 2.30 -0.16
N ILE A 128 -2.58 3.58 0.01
CA ILE A 128 -3.34 4.69 -0.59
C ILE A 128 -2.34 5.51 -1.40
N SER A 129 -2.60 5.64 -2.70
CA SER A 129 -1.83 6.52 -3.57
C SER A 129 -2.17 7.97 -3.28
N VAL A 130 -1.17 8.75 -2.90
CA VAL A 130 -1.24 10.17 -2.51
C VAL A 130 -0.45 11.01 -3.50
N ARG A 131 -0.95 12.20 -3.82
CA ARG A 131 -0.25 13.15 -4.69
C ARG A 131 0.91 13.81 -3.92
N PRO A 132 2.14 13.85 -4.47
CA PRO A 132 3.32 14.32 -3.73
C PRO A 132 3.19 15.75 -3.20
N GLU A 133 2.49 16.63 -3.92
CA GLU A 133 2.35 18.05 -3.62
C GLU A 133 1.48 18.36 -2.39
N VAL A 134 0.68 17.40 -1.91
CA VAL A 134 -0.19 17.55 -0.73
C VAL A 134 0.13 16.53 0.37
N ALA A 135 1.35 15.99 0.35
CA ALA A 135 1.72 14.87 1.21
C ALA A 135 1.75 15.25 2.70
N ASP A 136 2.17 16.47 3.03
CA ASP A 136 2.21 16.95 4.41
C ASP A 136 0.79 17.10 4.98
N GLU A 137 -0.13 17.72 4.24
CA GLU A 137 -1.53 17.85 4.65
C GLU A 137 -2.24 16.50 4.71
N ALA A 138 -1.86 15.56 3.84
CA ALA A 138 -2.39 14.21 3.85
C ALA A 138 -2.03 13.47 5.15
N VAL A 139 -0.79 13.58 5.62
CA VAL A 139 -0.38 12.98 6.90
C VAL A 139 -1.12 13.64 8.07
N ASP A 140 -1.23 14.96 8.08
CA ASP A 140 -1.95 15.68 9.14
C ASP A 140 -3.44 15.28 9.17
N TYR A 141 -4.07 15.06 8.01
CA TYR A 141 -5.46 14.59 7.94
C TYR A 141 -5.61 13.14 8.44
N LEU A 142 -4.70 12.23 8.08
CA LEU A 142 -4.72 10.85 8.57
C LEU A 142 -4.68 10.81 10.09
N ARG A 143 -3.77 11.58 10.69
CA ARG A 143 -3.58 11.64 12.14
C ARG A 143 -4.77 12.26 12.86
N ASN A 144 -5.19 13.46 12.43
CA ASN A 144 -6.13 14.27 13.18
C ASN A 144 -7.61 13.96 12.88
N VAL A 145 -7.93 13.50 11.66
CA VAL A 145 -9.32 13.28 11.23
C VAL A 145 -9.64 11.80 11.14
N VAL A 146 -8.78 11.01 10.48
CA VAL A 146 -9.00 9.57 10.37
C VAL A 146 -8.68 8.88 11.69
N GLY A 147 -7.69 9.36 12.45
CA GLY A 147 -7.25 8.75 13.71
C GLY A 147 -6.38 7.52 13.47
N THR A 148 -5.46 7.60 12.51
CA THR A 148 -4.43 6.58 12.23
C THR A 148 -3.17 7.27 11.72
N ASP A 149 -2.10 6.53 11.50
CA ASP A 149 -0.85 7.10 10.99
C ASP A 149 -0.40 6.39 9.71
N ILE A 150 0.56 7.02 9.04
CA ILE A 150 1.38 6.36 8.06
C ILE A 150 2.24 5.30 8.77
N GLY A 151 2.37 4.15 8.13
CA GLY A 151 3.07 3.00 8.68
C GLY A 151 4.53 2.97 8.34
N ALA A 152 5.05 1.80 7.98
CA ALA A 152 6.48 1.59 7.89
C ALA A 152 6.99 1.04 6.54
N THR A 153 8.11 1.60 6.07
CA THR A 153 8.90 1.23 4.89
C THR A 153 10.40 1.28 5.19
N GLY A 154 11.22 0.60 4.39
CA GLY A 154 12.68 0.55 4.60
C GLY A 154 13.11 -0.37 5.74
N ASP A 155 14.19 0.03 6.43
CA ASP A 155 14.94 -0.79 7.39
C ASP A 155 14.51 -0.50 8.82
N THR A 156 13.33 -1.03 9.13
CA THR A 156 12.53 -0.78 10.33
C THR A 156 11.62 -1.98 10.59
N ILE A 157 10.96 -1.98 11.74
CA ILE A 157 9.83 -2.88 11.99
C ILE A 157 8.68 -2.47 11.06
N ARG A 158 8.24 -3.42 10.24
CA ARG A 158 7.14 -3.24 9.28
C ARG A 158 5.79 -3.38 9.97
N GLU A 159 4.75 -3.13 9.19
CA GLU A 159 3.38 -3.32 9.66
C GLU A 159 3.15 -4.71 10.26
N LEU A 160 2.49 -4.72 11.41
CA LEU A 160 2.12 -5.91 12.15
C LEU A 160 0.79 -6.46 11.64
N ALA A 161 0.68 -7.77 11.52
CA ALA A 161 -0.58 -8.43 11.15
C ALA A 161 -0.97 -9.49 12.19
N ALA A 162 -2.25 -9.52 12.56
CA ALA A 162 -2.83 -10.55 13.41
C ALA A 162 -3.96 -11.27 12.66
N CYS A 163 -4.14 -12.57 12.90
CA CYS A 163 -5.36 -13.23 12.44
C CYS A 163 -6.54 -12.72 13.26
N VAL A 164 -7.76 -13.00 12.80
CA VAL A 164 -8.99 -12.55 13.47
C VAL A 164 -9.09 -13.00 14.93
N GLY A 165 -8.36 -14.06 15.30
CA GLY A 165 -8.20 -14.48 16.69
C GLY A 165 -9.53 -14.73 17.39
N PRO A 166 -9.65 -14.39 18.69
CA PRO A 166 -10.86 -14.65 19.46
C PRO A 166 -12.05 -13.79 19.04
N ALA A 167 -11.90 -12.83 18.12
CA ALA A 167 -13.03 -12.04 17.65
C ALA A 167 -14.04 -12.89 16.87
N LEU A 168 -13.56 -13.87 16.08
CA LEU A 168 -14.42 -14.73 15.24
C LEU A 168 -13.95 -16.18 15.11
N CYS A 169 -12.84 -16.60 15.73
CA CYS A 169 -12.29 -17.94 15.57
C CYS A 169 -12.24 -18.69 16.91
N GLU A 170 -12.92 -19.84 16.94
CA GLU A 170 -12.99 -20.78 18.06
C GLU A 170 -11.67 -21.55 18.30
N PHE A 171 -10.77 -21.58 17.32
CA PHE A 171 -9.46 -22.23 17.43
C PHE A 171 -8.37 -21.31 18.03
N ALA A 172 -8.70 -20.06 18.37
CA ALA A 172 -7.72 -19.12 18.89
C ALA A 172 -7.21 -19.57 20.28
N LEU A 173 -5.92 -19.89 20.38
CA LEU A 173 -5.28 -20.31 21.62
C LEU A 173 -4.86 -19.13 22.51
N TYR A 174 -4.82 -17.92 21.96
CA TYR A 174 -4.58 -16.67 22.67
C TYR A 174 -5.21 -15.48 21.93
N ASN A 175 -5.29 -14.34 22.60
CA ASN A 175 -5.81 -13.10 22.01
C ASN A 175 -4.78 -12.42 21.09
N THR A 176 -4.79 -12.81 19.81
CA THR A 176 -3.86 -12.27 18.79
C THR A 176 -4.01 -10.77 18.57
N LEU A 177 -5.24 -10.25 18.66
CA LEU A 177 -5.53 -8.84 18.43
C LEU A 177 -4.89 -7.99 19.53
N GLU A 178 -5.13 -8.36 20.78
CA GLU A 178 -4.54 -7.69 21.94
C GLU A 178 -3.01 -7.83 21.97
N ALA A 179 -2.46 -9.01 21.62
CA ALA A 179 -1.02 -9.20 21.54
C ALA A 179 -0.37 -8.25 20.52
N ARG A 180 -0.95 -8.14 19.31
CA ARG A 180 -0.48 -7.23 18.26
C ARG A 180 -0.58 -5.76 18.67
N ASP A 181 -1.70 -5.36 19.29
CA ASP A 181 -1.90 -3.97 19.70
C ASP A 181 -1.01 -3.58 20.88
N LYS A 182 -0.80 -4.46 21.87
CA LYS A 182 0.19 -4.24 22.93
C LYS A 182 1.61 -4.12 22.37
N PHE A 183 1.95 -4.93 21.37
CA PHE A 183 3.24 -4.81 20.69
C PHE A 183 3.37 -3.47 19.97
N LEU A 184 2.39 -3.08 19.15
CA LEU A 184 2.41 -1.78 18.44
C LEU A 184 2.54 -0.59 19.38
N THR A 185 1.74 -0.57 20.45
CA THR A 185 1.64 0.55 21.39
C THR A 185 2.81 0.66 22.36
N HIS A 186 3.69 -0.34 22.40
CA HIS A 186 4.90 -0.25 23.20
C HIS A 186 5.79 0.91 22.68
N PRO A 187 6.18 1.88 23.52
CA PRO A 187 6.84 3.12 23.05
C PRO A 187 8.07 2.88 22.17
N LYS A 188 8.89 1.88 22.53
CA LYS A 188 10.08 1.51 21.73
C LYS A 188 9.72 0.89 20.38
N ILE A 189 8.65 0.09 20.30
CA ILE A 189 8.20 -0.48 19.02
C ILE A 189 7.69 0.64 18.12
N TYR A 190 6.88 1.55 18.66
CA TYR A 190 6.41 2.72 17.90
C TYR A 190 7.57 3.57 17.37
N GLU A 191 8.55 3.90 18.23
CA GLU A 191 9.76 4.63 17.86
C GLU A 191 10.53 3.89 16.73
N TRP A 192 10.72 2.59 16.89
CA TRP A 192 11.43 1.76 15.92
C TRP A 192 10.68 1.59 14.60
N MET A 193 9.34 1.54 14.61
CA MET A 193 8.52 1.48 13.40
C MET A 193 8.50 2.81 12.65
N SER A 194 8.61 3.93 13.37
CA SER A 194 8.55 5.29 12.82
C SER A 194 9.90 5.79 12.29
N ASN A 195 10.99 5.05 12.55
CA ASN A 195 12.35 5.43 12.18
C ASN A 195 13.10 4.24 11.56
N GLN A 196 13.98 4.50 10.59
CA GLN A 196 14.77 3.44 9.95
C GLN A 196 16.07 3.17 10.74
N LEU A 197 15.92 2.54 11.91
CA LEU A 197 17.01 2.30 12.87
C LEU A 197 17.61 0.89 12.82
N PHE A 198 17.11 0.02 11.92
CA PHE A 198 17.49 -1.39 11.90
C PHE A 198 18.48 -1.64 10.75
N PRO A 199 19.33 -2.69 10.84
CA PRO A 199 20.20 -3.07 9.72
C PRO A 199 19.42 -3.48 8.46
N PHE A 200 18.21 -4.01 8.64
CA PHE A 200 17.29 -4.34 7.57
C PHE A 200 15.85 -4.37 8.09
N LYS A 201 14.89 -4.58 7.20
CA LYS A 201 13.47 -4.75 7.59
C LYS A 201 13.27 -5.92 8.56
N PHE A 202 12.39 -5.71 9.53
CA PHE A 202 11.91 -6.73 10.46
C PHE A 202 10.38 -6.79 10.41
N LYS A 203 9.77 -7.97 10.52
CA LYS A 203 8.32 -8.16 10.50
C LYS A 203 7.90 -9.06 11.64
N ALA A 204 6.81 -8.68 12.31
CA ALA A 204 6.17 -9.53 13.31
C ALA A 204 4.72 -9.84 12.91
N LYS A 205 4.30 -11.10 13.09
CA LYS A 205 2.93 -11.55 12.80
C LYS A 205 2.38 -12.46 13.89
N PHE A 206 1.08 -12.34 14.15
CA PHE A 206 0.42 -12.95 15.29
C PHE A 206 -0.65 -13.93 14.81
N SER A 207 -0.28 -15.23 14.78
CA SER A 207 -1.20 -16.33 14.48
C SER A 207 -1.64 -17.03 15.76
N GLY A 208 -2.95 -17.18 15.93
CA GLY A 208 -3.57 -17.67 17.17
C GLY A 208 -3.50 -19.18 17.37
N CYS A 209 -3.18 -19.94 16.32
CA CYS A 209 -3.07 -21.39 16.33
C CYS A 209 -2.15 -21.88 15.19
N PRO A 210 -1.77 -23.17 15.16
CA PRO A 210 -0.90 -23.74 14.14
C PRO A 210 -1.41 -23.70 12.69
N PHE A 211 -2.69 -23.36 12.44
CA PHE A 211 -3.18 -23.13 11.07
C PHE A 211 -2.54 -21.91 10.39
N ASP A 212 -1.94 -21.01 11.18
CA ASP A 212 -1.16 -19.88 10.70
C ASP A 212 -1.87 -19.01 9.63
N CYS A 213 -3.10 -18.57 9.92
CA CYS A 213 -3.90 -17.78 8.98
C CYS A 213 -3.23 -16.45 8.55
N THR A 214 -2.24 -15.93 9.29
CA THR A 214 -1.45 -14.75 8.87
C THR A 214 -0.25 -15.08 8.00
N ARG A 215 0.10 -16.37 7.90
CA ARG A 215 1.35 -16.88 7.32
C ARG A 215 2.57 -16.29 8.01
N ALA A 216 2.58 -16.27 9.35
CA ALA A 216 3.66 -15.78 10.18
C ALA A 216 4.95 -16.54 9.88
N VAL A 217 4.90 -17.87 9.85
CA VAL A 217 6.09 -18.74 9.68
C VAL A 217 6.82 -18.45 8.35
N HIS A 218 6.11 -18.04 7.32
CA HIS A 218 6.68 -17.79 5.99
C HIS A 218 6.93 -16.30 5.66
N ARG A 219 6.33 -15.37 6.40
CA ARG A 219 6.30 -13.94 6.01
C ARG A 219 6.66 -12.98 7.14
N ALA A 220 7.04 -13.50 8.30
CA ALA A 220 7.52 -12.73 9.43
C ALA A 220 8.90 -13.22 9.88
N ASP A 221 9.63 -12.33 10.51
CA ASP A 221 10.88 -12.61 11.20
C ASP A 221 10.60 -13.04 12.66
N PHE A 222 9.43 -12.69 13.19
CA PHE A 222 8.89 -13.07 14.49
C PHE A 222 7.39 -13.43 14.43
#